data_AF-A0A482Z217-F1
#
_entry.id   AF-A0A482Z217-F1
#
_cell.length_a   1.000
_cell.length_b   1.000
_cell.length_c   1.000
_cell.angle_alpha   90.00
_cell.angle_beta   90.00
_cell.angle_gamma   90.00
#
_symmetry.space_group_name_H-M   'P 1'
#
loop_
_entity.id
_entity.type
_entity.pdbx_description
1 polymer ?
#
loop_
_entity_poly.entity_id
_entity_poly.type
_entity_poly.pdbx_seq_one_letter_code
_entity_poly.pdbx_strand_id
1 'polypeptide(L)' 'MIFQNNLIKVEIELSELPWVKVFTQRKIKEFSECTADKKAEIF' A
#
# COMPACT_ATOMS: atom_id res chain seq x y z
N MET A 1 1.33 2.37 -11.73
CA MET A 1 0.42 1.65 -10.81
C MET A 1 0.20 0.25 -11.37
N ILE A 2 0.40 -0.79 -10.57
CA ILE A 2 0.27 -2.20 -11.00
C ILE A 2 -0.92 -2.93 -10.39
N PHE A 3 -1.44 -2.41 -9.27
CA PHE A 3 -2.63 -2.96 -8.61
C PHE A 3 -3.36 -1.85 -7.86
N GLN A 4 -4.69 -1.94 -7.80
CA GLN A 4 -5.52 -1.06 -6.99
C GLN A 4 -6.84 -1.74 -6.63
N ASN A 5 -7.26 -1.57 -5.37
CA ASN A 5 -8.60 -1.89 -4.91
C ASN A 5 -9.12 -0.74 -4.02
N ASN A 6 -10.23 -0.98 -3.31
CA ASN A 6 -10.88 0.02 -2.47
C ASN A 6 -10.07 0.38 -1.20
N LEU A 7 -9.07 -0.43 -0.83
CA LEU A 7 -8.32 -0.30 0.42
C LEU A 7 -6.89 0.20 0.18
N ILE A 8 -6.22 -0.32 -0.86
CA ILE A 8 -4.82 -0.04 -1.17
C ILE A 8 -4.59 0.19 -2.67
N LYS A 9 -3.43 0.76 -2.98
CA LYS A 9 -2.85 0.80 -4.33
C LYS A 9 -1.37 0.42 -4.25
N VAL A 10 -0.87 -0.20 -5.32
CA VAL A 10 0.52 -0.60 -5.45
C VAL A 10 1.14 0.05 -6.67
N GLU A 11 2.29 0.69 -6.47
CA GLU A 11 3.05 1.38 -7.49
C GLU A 11 4.45 0.77 -7.58
N ILE A 12 5.03 0.70 -8.78
CA ILE A 12 6.43 0.33 -8.96
C ILE A 12 7.28 1.55 -8.62
N GLU A 13 8.30 1.37 -7.80
CA GLU A 13 9.32 2.37 -7.59
C GLU A 13 10.39 2.28 -8.68
N LEU A 14 10.70 3.42 -9.28
CA LEU A 14 11.80 3.53 -10.23
C LEU A 14 13.13 3.59 -9.48
N SER A 15 13.64 2.42 -9.11
CA SER A 15 14.96 2.22 -8.51
C SER A 15 15.76 1.17 -9.29
N GLU A 16 17.07 1.12 -9.06
CA GLU A 16 17.96 0.13 -9.67
C GLU A 16 17.47 -1.32 -9.41
N LEU A 17 16.93 -1.55 -8.22
CA LEU A 17 16.23 -2.79 -7.87
C LEU A 17 14.72 -2.61 -8.03
N PRO A 18 13.97 -3.66 -8.42
CA PRO A 18 12.52 -3.57 -8.60
C PRO A 18 11.80 -3.57 -7.25
N TRP A 19 11.50 -2.37 -6.74
CA TRP A 19 10.72 -2.18 -5.52
C TRP A 19 9.27 -1.82 -5.83
N VAL A 20 8.38 -2.07 -4.86
CA VAL A 20 7.00 -1.63 -4.90
C VAL A 20 6.66 -0.78 -3.69
N LYS A 21 5.85 0.26 -3.91
CA LYS A 21 5.27 1.10 -2.87
C LYS A 21 3.80 0.75 -2.72
N VAL A 22 3.41 0.36 -1.52
CA VAL A 22 2.01 0.10 -1.16
C VAL A 22 1.48 1.30 -0.40
N PHE A 23 0.39 1.89 -0.90
CA PHE A 23 -0.28 3.02 -0.26
C PHE A 23 -1.69 2.63 0.14
N THR A 24 -2.14 3.10 1.29
CA THR A 24 -3.56 3.05 1.65
C THR A 24 -4.34 4.15 0.91
N GLN A 25 -5.60 3.90 0.56
CA GLN A 25 -6.45 4.88 -0.14
C GLN A 25 -6.85 6.06 0.76
N ARG A 26 -6.70 5.93 2.09
CA ARG A 26 -6.93 7.02 3.06
C ARG A 26 -5.58 7.55 3.54
N LYS A 27 -5.50 8.86 3.83
CA LYS A 27 -4.33 9.43 4.49
C LYS A 27 -4.26 8.92 5.93
N ILE A 28 -3.32 8.02 6.18
CA ILE A 28 -3.00 7.45 7.48
C ILE A 28 -1.50 7.67 7.68
N LYS A 29 -1.10 8.07 8.88
CA LYS A 29 0.30 8.43 9.15
C LYS A 29 1.11 7.19 9.53
N GLU A 30 0.51 6.27 10.28
CA GLU A 30 1.19 5.08 10.76
C GLU A 30 0.45 3.79 10.40
N PHE A 31 1.21 2.71 10.20
CA PHE A 31 0.63 1.39 9.93
C PHE A 31 -0.24 0.88 11.10
N SER A 32 0.10 1.26 12.32
CA SER A 32 -0.66 0.98 13.55
C SER A 32 -2.12 1.44 13.45
N GLU A 33 -2.36 2.59 12.82
CA GLU A 33 -3.66 3.22 12.59
C GLU A 33 -4.50 2.53 11.50
N CYS A 34 -3.94 1.57 10.77
CA CYS A 34 -4.70 0.80 9.79
C CYS A 34 -5.70 -0.14 10.47
N THR A 35 -6.91 -0.20 9.91
CA THR A 35 -7.94 -1.18 10.28
C THR A 35 -7.49 -2.60 9.91
N ALA A 36 -8.07 -3.62 10.54
CA ALA A 36 -7.63 -5.01 10.39
C ALA A 36 -7.73 -5.52 8.95
N ASP A 37 -8.78 -5.15 8.23
CA ASP A 37 -8.98 -5.42 6.81
C ASP A 37 -7.84 -4.87 5.94
N LYS A 38 -7.38 -3.64 6.20
CA LYS A 38 -6.26 -3.04 5.45
C LYS A 38 -4.93 -3.70 5.75
N LYS A 39 -4.72 -4.13 6.99
CA LYS A 39 -3.50 -4.86 7.37
C LYS A 39 -3.47 -6.21 6.65
N ALA A 40 -4.61 -6.89 6.54
CA ALA A 40 -4.71 -8.17 5.82
C ALA A 40 -4.42 -8.07 4.31
N GLU A 41 -4.62 -6.91 3.68
CA GLU A 41 -4.25 -6.68 2.28
C GLU A 41 -2.74 -6.42 2.09
N ILE A 42 -2.01 -6.12 3.18
CA ILE A 42 -0.59 -5.78 3.16
C ILE A 42 0.30 -6.95 3.65
N PHE A 43 -0.21 -7.78 4.57
CA PHE A 43 0.45 -8.99 5.08
C PHE A 43 0.26 -10.19 4.15
#